data_AF-A0A947B7J2-F1
#
_entry.id   AF-A0A947B7J2-F1
#
_cell.length_a   1.000
_cell.length_b   1.000
_cell.length_c   1.000
_cell.angle_alpha   90.00
_cell.angle_beta   90.00
_cell.angle_gamma   90.00
#
_symmetry.space_group_name_H-M   'P 1'
#
loop_
_entity.id
_entity.type
_entity.pdbx_description
1 polymer ?
#
loop_
_entity_poly.entity_id
_entity_poly.type
_entity_poly.pdbx_seq_one_letter_code
_entity_poly.pdbx_strand_id
1 'polypeptide(L)'
;EKADPPVAQSPARKQIIPAGQPLPPQPSANEISPEALANVREIEKTAKRISLMDLTERTCKWPIGDPATDDFWFCGLAVQQGKPYCEAHVSVAFQPMSSRRDRRR
;
A
#
# COMPACT_ATOMS: atom_id res chain seq x y z
N GLU A 1 -38.37 -18.35 0.03
CA GLU A 1 -37.84 -17.00 -0.32
C GLU A 1 -36.73 -16.56 0.64
N LYS A 2 -35.68 -15.95 0.10
CA LYS A 2 -34.58 -15.26 0.80
C LYS A 2 -35.02 -13.81 1.11
N ALA A 3 -34.71 -13.30 2.30
CA ALA A 3 -34.88 -11.89 2.64
C ALA A 3 -33.53 -11.28 3.02
N ASP A 4 -33.08 -10.33 2.21
CA ASP A 4 -31.82 -9.57 2.31
C ASP A 4 -32.00 -8.38 3.28
N PRO A 5 -31.04 -8.07 4.19
CA PRO A 5 -31.14 -6.89 5.04
C PRO A 5 -30.66 -5.60 4.33
N PRO A 6 -31.18 -4.42 4.70
CA PRO A 6 -30.98 -3.18 3.95
C PRO A 6 -29.57 -2.58 4.11
N VAL A 7 -28.95 -2.22 2.98
CA VAL A 7 -27.67 -1.51 2.90
C VAL A 7 -27.84 -0.06 3.37
N ALA A 8 -27.31 0.24 4.56
CA ALA A 8 -27.21 1.60 5.08
C ALA A 8 -26.08 2.36 4.36
N GLN A 9 -26.46 3.33 3.52
CA GLN A 9 -25.53 4.21 2.81
C GLN A 9 -24.90 5.20 3.81
N SER A 10 -23.62 5.01 4.13
CA SER A 10 -22.86 5.94 4.96
C SER A 10 -22.42 7.17 4.14
N PRO A 11 -22.52 8.39 4.68
CA PRO A 11 -22.16 9.60 3.96
C PRO A 11 -20.64 9.70 3.78
N ALA A 12 -20.20 9.92 2.53
CA ALA A 12 -18.81 10.11 2.15
C ALA A 12 -18.17 11.28 2.92
N ARG A 13 -17.44 10.99 4.01
CA ARG A 13 -16.57 11.96 4.67
C ARG A 13 -15.35 12.18 3.79
N LYS A 14 -15.28 13.37 3.19
CA LYS A 14 -14.03 13.89 2.60
C LYS A 14 -12.93 13.81 3.65
N GLN A 15 -11.83 13.13 3.32
CA GLN A 15 -10.63 13.12 4.15
C GLN A 15 -10.12 14.57 4.28
N ILE A 16 -10.09 15.07 5.51
CA ILE A 16 -9.48 16.37 5.83
C ILE A 16 -7.97 16.11 5.87
N ILE A 17 -7.30 16.22 4.73
CA ILE A 17 -5.84 16.28 4.66
C ILE A 17 -5.46 17.72 5.03
N PRO A 18 -4.68 17.97 6.11
CA PRO A 18 -4.18 19.31 6.37
C PRO A 18 -3.32 19.76 5.18
N ALA A 19 -3.83 20.75 4.45
CA ALA A 19 -3.16 21.31 3.28
C ALA A 19 -1.87 22.02 3.72
N GLY A 20 -0.73 21.57 3.21
CA GLY A 20 0.56 22.24 3.44
C GLY A 20 1.79 21.40 3.17
N GLN A 21 1.68 20.07 3.19
CA GLN A 21 2.79 19.20 2.79
C GLN A 21 2.54 18.71 1.36
N PRO A 22 3.41 19.06 0.38
CA PRO A 22 3.29 18.47 -0.95
C PRO A 22 3.39 16.96 -0.77
N LEU A 23 2.32 16.23 -1.12
CA LEU A 23 2.39 14.78 -1.16
C LEU A 23 3.59 14.42 -2.05
N PRO A 24 4.49 13.53 -1.61
CA PRO A 24 5.54 13.05 -2.48
C PRO A 24 4.88 12.55 -3.77
N PRO A 25 5.42 12.87 -4.96
CA PRO A 25 4.81 12.48 -6.22
C PRO A 25 4.61 10.98 -6.20
N GLN A 26 3.35 10.55 -6.09
CA GLN A 26 3.01 9.14 -6.14
C GLN A 26 3.41 8.66 -7.54
N PRO A 27 4.28 7.64 -7.67
CA PRO A 27 4.61 7.10 -8.98
C PRO A 27 3.31 6.63 -9.63
N SER A 28 3.14 6.94 -10.92
CA SER A 28 1.99 6.42 -11.64
C SER A 28 2.13 4.90 -11.68
N ALA A 29 1.02 4.17 -11.50
CA ALA A 29 0.99 2.70 -11.54
C ALA A 29 1.56 2.10 -12.85
N ASN A 30 1.75 2.93 -13.88
CA ASN A 30 2.30 2.58 -15.18
C ASN A 30 3.84 2.49 -15.25
N GLU A 31 4.57 2.77 -14.17
CA GLU A 31 6.05 2.79 -14.17
C GLU A 31 6.69 1.66 -13.36
N ILE A 32 5.87 0.77 -12.76
CA ILE A 32 6.36 -0.38 -12.01
C ILE A 32 6.75 -1.49 -12.98
N SER A 33 8.01 -1.95 -12.93
CA SER A 33 8.43 -3.14 -13.71
C SER A 33 7.49 -4.30 -13.39
N PRO A 34 7.03 -5.07 -14.40
CA PRO A 34 6.19 -6.24 -14.17
C PRO A 34 6.83 -7.25 -13.20
N GLU A 35 8.16 -7.28 -13.13
CA GLU A 35 8.93 -8.12 -12.21
C GLU A 35 8.72 -7.69 -10.74
N ALA A 36 8.72 -6.38 -10.46
CA ALA A 36 8.48 -5.87 -9.11
C ALA A 36 7.04 -6.16 -8.66
N LEU A 37 6.08 -6.09 -9.59
CA LEU A 37 4.69 -6.44 -9.32
C LEU A 37 4.52 -7.94 -9.04
N ALA A 38 5.21 -8.80 -9.79
CA ALA A 38 5.24 -10.24 -9.53
C ALA A 38 5.81 -10.55 -8.14
N ASN A 39 6.92 -9.90 -7.77
CA ASN A 39 7.54 -10.08 -6.45
C ASN A 39 6.61 -9.67 -5.30
N VAL A 40 5.86 -8.57 -5.45
CA VAL A 40 4.85 -8.17 -4.45
C VAL A 40 3.75 -9.21 -4.33
N ARG A 41 3.22 -9.73 -5.44
CA ARG A 41 2.19 -10.80 -5.43
C ARG A 41 2.65 -12.08 -4.75
N GLU A 42 3.91 -12.48 -4.93
CA GLU A 42 4.46 -13.64 -4.21
C GLU A 42 4.60 -13.37 -2.71
N ILE A 43 5.00 -12.14 -2.34
CA ILE A 43 5.10 -11.71 -0.95
C ILE A 43 3.72 -11.64 -0.28
N GLU A 44 2.68 -11.23 -0.98
CA GLU A 44 1.30 -11.23 -0.45
C GLU A 44 0.81 -12.62 -0.02
N LYS A 45 1.34 -13.69 -0.63
CA LYS A 45 1.04 -15.08 -0.24
C LYS A 45 1.75 -15.51 1.05
N THR A 46 2.92 -14.94 1.33
CA THR A 46 3.75 -15.27 2.50
C THR A 46 3.67 -14.23 3.61
N ALA A 47 2.90 -13.16 3.38
CA ALA A 47 2.71 -12.08 4.32
C ALA A 47 2.02 -12.55 5.60
N LYS A 48 2.37 -11.91 6.73
CA LYS A 48 1.81 -12.25 8.05
C LYS A 48 0.40 -11.71 8.28
N ARG A 49 -0.07 -10.81 7.42
CA ARG A 49 -1.39 -10.16 7.48
C ARG A 49 -1.72 -9.58 8.85
N ILE A 50 -1.02 -8.51 9.21
CA ILE A 50 -1.15 -7.90 10.52
C ILE A 50 -2.05 -6.66 10.49
N SER A 51 -2.71 -6.36 11.60
CA SER A 51 -3.55 -5.18 11.74
C SER A 51 -2.73 -3.92 12.04
N LEU A 52 -3.37 -2.75 12.08
CA LEU A 52 -2.71 -1.50 12.49
C LEU A 52 -2.13 -1.58 13.92
N MET A 53 -2.77 -2.34 14.81
CA MET A 53 -2.37 -2.46 16.22
C MET A 53 -1.07 -3.27 16.38
N ASP A 54 -0.80 -4.18 15.46
CA ASP A 54 0.37 -5.08 15.48
C ASP A 54 1.59 -4.48 14.75
N LEU A 55 1.48 -3.24 14.29
CA LEU A 55 2.46 -2.60 13.43
C LEU A 55 3.64 -2.04 14.24
N THR A 56 4.79 -2.70 14.17
CA THR A 56 6.04 -2.25 14.82
C THR A 56 6.97 -1.51 13.86
N GLU A 57 8.04 -0.91 14.37
CA GLU A 57 9.12 -0.34 13.55
C GLU A 57 9.88 -1.40 12.72
N ARG A 58 9.78 -2.69 13.11
CA ARG A 58 10.48 -3.80 12.47
C ARG A 58 9.64 -4.58 11.46
N THR A 59 8.37 -4.22 11.31
CA THR A 59 7.40 -4.89 10.44
C THR A 59 7.03 -4.02 9.24
N CYS A 60 6.92 -4.65 8.08
CA CYS A 60 6.58 -4.00 6.82
C CYS A 60 5.19 -3.39 6.89
N LYS A 61 5.15 -2.07 6.71
CA LYS A 61 3.95 -1.24 6.82
C LYS A 61 3.15 -1.09 5.53
N TRP A 62 3.34 -1.99 4.57
CA TRP A 62 2.68 -1.88 3.27
C TRP A 62 1.19 -2.21 3.40
N PRO A 63 0.28 -1.27 3.09
CA PRO A 63 -1.16 -1.48 3.19
C PRO A 63 -1.66 -2.32 2.01
N ILE A 64 -2.52 -3.29 2.31
CA ILE A 64 -3.14 -4.19 1.34
C ILE A 64 -4.64 -4.20 1.60
N GLY A 65 -5.44 -4.09 0.53
CA GLY A 65 -6.88 -3.95 0.63
C GLY A 65 -7.34 -2.49 0.72
N ASP A 66 -8.63 -2.30 0.94
CA ASP A 66 -9.26 -0.98 1.08
C ASP A 66 -9.52 -0.70 2.57
N PRO A 67 -9.07 0.43 3.13
CA PRO A 67 -9.34 0.80 4.52
C PRO A 67 -10.83 0.84 4.92
N ALA A 68 -11.75 0.87 3.95
CA ALA A 68 -13.20 0.79 4.17
C ALA A 68 -13.74 -0.64 4.25
N THR A 69 -12.93 -1.67 4.01
CA THR A 69 -13.32 -3.08 4.12
C THR A 69 -12.63 -3.76 5.30
N ASP A 70 -13.23 -4.84 5.80
CA ASP A 70 -12.62 -5.69 6.84
C ASP A 70 -11.40 -6.47 6.33
N ASP A 71 -11.15 -6.46 5.01
CA ASP A 71 -10.00 -7.08 4.35
C ASP A 71 -8.76 -6.14 4.31
N PHE A 72 -8.74 -5.07 5.10
CA PHE A 72 -7.59 -4.18 5.22
C PHE A 72 -6.53 -4.75 6.17
N TRP A 73 -5.32 -4.97 5.68
CA TRP A 73 -4.20 -5.48 6.47
C TRP A 73 -2.85 -4.96 5.99
N PHE A 74 -1.81 -5.17 6.80
CA PHE A 74 -0.43 -4.83 6.49
C PHE A 74 0.44 -6.07 6.28
N CYS A 75 1.40 -5.97 5.37
CA CYS A 75 2.32 -7.06 5.01
C CYS A 75 2.93 -7.79 6.22
N GLY A 76 3.49 -7.04 7.20
CA GLY A 76 3.98 -7.62 8.45
C GLY A 76 5.29 -8.43 8.37
N LEU A 77 5.89 -8.57 7.19
CA LEU A 77 7.23 -9.15 7.04
C LEU A 77 8.32 -8.25 7.64
N ALA A 78 9.54 -8.77 7.79
CA ALA A 78 10.66 -7.97 8.28
C ALA A 78 10.97 -6.79 7.35
N VAL A 79 11.16 -5.60 7.93
CA VAL A 79 11.59 -4.41 7.17
C VAL A 79 13.04 -4.51 6.74
N GLN A 80 13.37 -3.84 5.64
CA GLN A 80 14.75 -3.53 5.28
C GLN A 80 15.30 -2.44 6.20
N GLN A 81 16.59 -2.52 6.54
CA GLN A 81 17.22 -1.54 7.43
C GLN A 81 17.12 -0.12 6.86
N GLY A 82 16.70 0.83 7.70
CA GLY A 82 16.50 2.23 7.30
C GLY A 82 15.29 2.49 6.39
N LYS A 83 14.43 1.49 6.16
CA LYS A 83 13.23 1.59 5.31
C LYS A 83 12.00 1.05 6.03
N PRO A 84 10.79 1.59 5.78
CA PRO A 84 9.57 1.16 6.48
C PRO A 84 8.94 -0.14 5.92
N TYR A 85 9.52 -0.73 4.87
CA TYR A 85 8.94 -1.85 4.14
C TYR A 85 9.95 -2.99 3.95
N CYS A 86 9.45 -4.20 3.64
CA CYS A 86 10.28 -5.32 3.20
C CYS A 86 10.83 -5.07 1.79
N GLU A 87 11.77 -5.91 1.35
CA GLU A 87 12.50 -5.72 0.09
C GLU A 87 11.59 -5.56 -1.14
N ALA A 88 10.58 -6.43 -1.29
CA ALA A 88 9.65 -6.33 -2.41
C ALA A 88 8.86 -5.02 -2.40
N HIS A 89 8.32 -4.63 -1.25
CA HIS A 89 7.55 -3.38 -1.13
C HIS A 89 8.44 -2.14 -1.22
N VAL A 90 9.72 -2.22 -0.88
CA VAL A 90 10.69 -1.14 -1.13
C VAL A 90 10.87 -0.91 -2.63
N SER A 91 10.95 -1.96 -3.44
CA SER A 91 11.16 -1.84 -4.89
C SER A 91 10.02 -1.10 -5.60
N VAL A 92 8.80 -1.25 -5.07
CA VAL A 92 7.61 -0.56 -5.57
C VAL A 92 7.46 0.84 -4.95
N ALA A 93 7.71 0.99 -3.65
CA ALA A 93 7.61 2.27 -2.95
C ALA A 93 8.64 3.30 -3.42
N PHE A 94 9.87 2.85 -3.65
CA PHE A 94 11.04 3.70 -3.87
C PHE A 94 11.63 3.48 -5.26
N GLN A 95 10.81 3.66 -6.29
CA GLN A 95 11.29 3.55 -7.66
C GLN A 95 12.45 4.53 -7.94
N PRO A 96 13.54 4.07 -8.57
CA PRO A 96 14.70 4.90 -8.86
C PRO A 96 14.34 6.07 -9.80
N MET A 97 14.93 7.25 -9.52
CA MET A 97 14.67 8.50 -10.25
C MET A 97 14.84 8.42 -11.77
N SER A 98 15.56 7.42 -12.29
CA SER A 98 15.74 7.21 -13.73
C SER A 98 14.41 6.96 -14.46
N SER A 99 13.47 6.24 -13.83
CA SER A 99 12.14 6.01 -14.42
C SER A 99 11.32 7.31 -14.51
N ARG A 100 11.52 8.26 -13.58
CA ARG A 100 10.87 9.58 -13.63
C ARG A 100 11.45 10.52 -14.71
N ARG A 101 12.70 10.30 -15.15
CA ARG A 101 13.39 11.21 -16.08
C ARG A 101 13.02 10.95 -17.55
N ASP A 102 12.67 9.72 -17.90
CA ASP A 102 12.25 9.36 -19.27
C ASP A 102 11.01 10.13 -19.74
N ARG A 103 10.11 10.49 -18.81
CA ARG A 103 8.90 11.30 -19.08
C ARG A 103 9.16 12.77 -19.43
N ARG A 104 10.39 13.28 -19.31
CA ARG A 104 10.71 14.71 -19.51
C ARG A 104 11.50 14.99 -20.79
N ARG A 105 11.66 14.01 -21.68
CA ARG A 105 12.41 14.15 -22.93
C ARG A 105 11.49 14.05 -24.14
#